data_AF-A0A7S3ZLU9-F1
#
_entry.id   AF-A0A7S3ZLU9-F1
#
_cell.length_a   1.000
_cell.length_b   1.000
_cell.length_c   1.000
_cell.angle_alpha   90.00
_cell.angle_beta   90.00
_cell.angle_gamma   90.00
#
_symmetry.space_group_name_H-M   'P 1'
#
loop_
_entity.id
_entity.type
_entity.pdbx_description
1 polymer ?
#
loop_
_entity_poly.entity_id
_entity_poly.type
_entity_poly.pdbx_seq_one_letter_code
_entity_poly.pdbx_strand_id
1 'polypeptide(L)'
;FFASMKPNGARGPRAWDDPGGPLAALRGDPRRGVVLPFAVADSDGLLDFRVSENQGCSSILKAAPGIHGHDPALYAATSACANMTEMRRVPALSLSTLFEELLPAGARIDFLKVDTQGTALDILRSAGAHSSKVDAVMVDAL
;
A
#
# COMPACT_ATOMS: atom_id res chain seq x y z
N PHE A 1 0.41 4.27 -2.00
CA PHE A 1 -0.07 3.72 -3.28
C PHE A 1 0.54 4.52 -4.41
N PHE A 2 1.34 3.89 -5.29
CA PHE A 2 1.82 4.50 -6.52
C PHE A 2 1.48 3.55 -7.67
N ALA A 3 0.62 3.97 -8.59
CA ALA A 3 0.43 3.31 -9.88
C ALA A 3 1.30 4.05 -10.91
N SER A 4 2.32 3.38 -11.45
CA SER A 4 3.09 3.91 -12.58
C SER A 4 2.49 3.34 -13.86
N MET A 5 1.78 4.17 -14.62
CA MET A 5 1.29 3.81 -15.96
C MET A 5 2.40 4.12 -16.97
N LYS A 6 2.84 3.13 -17.75
CA LYS A 6 3.86 3.33 -18.78
C LYS A 6 3.22 3.16 -20.16
N PRO A 7 3.42 4.10 -21.10
CA PRO A 7 3.09 3.81 -22.50
C PRO A 7 4.03 2.70 -23.01
N ASN A 8 3.46 1.76 -23.77
CA ASN A 8 4.07 0.54 -24.30
C ASN A 8 5.58 0.63 -24.60
N GLY A 9 6.39 -0.25 -24.00
CA GLY A 9 7.66 -0.69 -24.60
C GLY A 9 8.96 -0.74 -23.78
N ALA A 10 9.00 -0.57 -22.46
CA ALA A 10 10.30 -0.55 -21.74
C ALA A 10 10.38 -1.40 -20.46
N ARG A 11 11.34 -2.35 -20.47
CA ARG A 11 11.70 -3.31 -19.41
C ARG A 11 11.95 -2.63 -18.05
N GLY A 12 11.47 -3.25 -16.97
CA GLY A 12 11.55 -2.73 -15.59
C GLY A 12 12.79 -3.21 -14.82
N PRO A 13 13.19 -2.46 -13.78
CA PRO A 13 13.87 -3.07 -12.65
C PRO A 13 13.42 -2.57 -11.27
N ARG A 14 13.77 -3.42 -10.29
CA ARG A 14 13.71 -3.33 -8.82
C ARG A 14 14.21 -1.98 -8.28
N ALA A 15 13.51 -1.37 -7.32
CA ALA A 15 14.11 -0.51 -6.27
C ALA A 15 13.04 0.00 -5.30
N TRP A 16 13.23 -0.23 -4.01
CA TRP A 16 12.61 0.60 -2.98
C TRP A 16 13.59 1.23 -1.99
N ASP A 17 14.82 0.72 -1.89
CA ASP A 17 15.85 1.30 -1.01
C ASP A 17 17.00 2.01 -1.74
N ASP A 18 16.87 2.24 -3.05
CA ASP A 18 17.88 2.98 -3.81
C ASP A 18 17.46 4.45 -4.01
N PRO A 19 18.16 5.44 -3.41
CA PRO A 19 17.94 6.86 -3.69
C PRO A 19 18.23 7.25 -5.16
N GLY A 20 18.83 6.36 -5.96
CA GLY A 20 18.94 6.46 -7.42
C GLY A 20 17.92 5.62 -8.21
N GLY A 21 16.97 4.97 -7.53
CA GLY A 21 16.02 4.02 -8.14
C GLY A 21 14.91 4.67 -8.98
N PRO A 22 14.15 3.88 -9.77
CA PRO A 22 13.20 4.38 -10.76
C PRO A 22 12.07 5.26 -10.19
N LEU A 23 11.80 5.19 -8.89
CA LEU A 23 10.80 6.00 -8.20
C LEU A 23 11.33 7.35 -7.69
N ALA A 24 12.64 7.54 -7.59
CA ALA A 24 13.25 8.85 -7.31
C ALA A 24 12.90 9.86 -8.42
N ALA A 25 12.78 9.37 -9.67
CA ALA A 25 12.37 10.17 -10.83
C ALA A 25 10.89 10.59 -10.82
N LEU A 26 10.04 9.93 -10.02
CA LEU A 26 8.63 10.33 -9.84
C LEU A 26 8.46 11.40 -8.75
N ARG A 27 9.44 11.56 -7.85
CA ARG A 27 9.46 12.68 -6.88
C ARG A 27 9.76 14.02 -7.55
N GLY A 28 10.40 14.02 -8.72
CA GLY A 28 10.88 15.23 -9.40
C GLY A 28 9.96 15.81 -10.49
N ASP A 29 8.94 15.07 -10.96
CA ASP A 29 8.06 15.54 -12.04
C ASP A 29 6.57 15.35 -11.69
N PRO A 30 5.91 16.40 -11.16
CA PRO A 30 4.48 16.36 -10.79
C PRO A 30 3.55 16.13 -12.00
N ARG A 31 4.07 16.09 -13.23
CA ARG A 31 3.29 15.83 -14.46
C ARG A 31 2.99 14.36 -14.72
N ARG A 32 3.56 13.42 -13.94
CA ARG A 32 3.44 11.97 -14.20
C ARG A 32 3.02 11.12 -13.00
N GLY A 33 2.73 11.74 -11.86
CA GLY A 33 2.33 11.03 -10.64
C GLY A 33 1.25 11.80 -9.89
N VAL A 34 0.32 11.07 -9.29
CA VAL A 34 -0.73 11.62 -8.43
C VAL A 34 -0.61 10.96 -7.07
N VAL A 35 -0.65 11.77 -6.02
CA VAL A 35 -0.80 11.31 -4.64
C VAL A 35 -2.23 11.57 -4.23
N LEU A 36 -2.89 10.53 -3.73
CA LEU A 36 -4.31 10.57 -3.41
C LEU A 36 -4.50 10.55 -1.89
N PRO A 37 -5.35 11.42 -1.31
CA PRO A 37 -5.49 11.59 0.13
C PRO A 37 -6.47 10.59 0.75
N PHE A 38 -6.34 9.30 0.40
CA PHE A 38 -7.12 8.22 0.97
C PHE A 38 -6.26 6.97 1.17
N ALA A 39 -6.66 6.15 2.14
CA ALA A 39 -6.09 4.83 2.33
C ALA A 39 -6.61 3.86 1.25
N VAL A 40 -5.83 2.81 1.00
CA VAL A 40 -6.31 1.65 0.23
C VAL A 40 -6.58 0.52 1.22
N ALA A 41 -7.78 -0.04 1.18
CA ALA A 41 -8.24 -1.06 2.12
C ALA A 41 -9.06 -2.14 1.41
N ASP A 42 -9.63 -3.07 2.19
CA ASP A 42 -10.52 -4.11 1.69
C ASP A 42 -11.93 -3.61 1.34
N SER A 43 -12.28 -2.43 1.82
CA SER A 43 -13.61 -1.82 1.71
C SER A 43 -13.54 -0.29 1.63
N ASP A 44 -14.60 0.30 1.09
CA ASP A 44 -14.75 1.75 0.95
C ASP A 44 -15.37 2.37 2.20
N GLY A 45 -15.03 3.62 2.48
CA GLY A 45 -15.68 4.42 3.52
C GLY A 45 -14.70 5.11 4.47
N LEU A 46 -15.12 5.33 5.71
CA LEU A 46 -14.25 5.86 6.77
C LEU A 46 -13.77 4.70 7.64
N LEU A 47 -12.46 4.53 7.72
CA LEU A 47 -11.83 3.49 8.53
C LEU A 47 -11.04 4.11 9.69
N ASP A 48 -11.01 3.39 10.81
CA ASP A 48 -10.17 3.74 11.94
C ASP A 48 -8.71 3.43 11.61
N PHE A 49 -7.91 4.48 11.51
CA PHE A 49 -6.46 4.40 11.36
C PHE A 49 -5.80 4.66 12.70
N ARG A 50 -4.99 3.71 13.13
CA ARG A 50 -4.25 3.77 14.39
C ARG A 50 -2.86 4.31 14.12
N VAL A 51 -2.53 5.41 14.78
CA VAL A 51 -1.22 6.03 14.70
C VAL A 51 -0.38 5.50 15.85
N SER A 52 0.81 5.04 15.53
CA SER A 52 1.82 4.65 16.51
C SER A 52 2.93 5.71 16.55
N GLU A 53 3.61 5.81 17.69
CA GLU A 53 4.87 6.56 17.82
C GLU A 53 5.92 6.10 16.80
N ASN A 54 5.94 4.79 16.51
CA ASN A 54 6.70 4.26 15.40
C ASN A 54 5.84 4.36 14.13
N GLN A 55 6.20 5.27 13.21
CA GLN A 55 5.46 5.46 11.96
C GLN A 55 5.34 4.16 11.14
N GLY A 56 6.35 3.28 11.23
CA GLY A 56 6.36 1.96 10.62
C GLY A 56 5.44 0.92 11.28
N CYS A 57 4.60 1.32 12.23
CA CYS A 57 3.62 0.47 12.92
C CYS A 57 2.17 1.03 12.81
N SER A 58 1.99 2.17 12.14
CA SER A 58 0.65 2.77 12.00
C SER A 58 -0.16 1.99 10.96
N SER A 59 -1.38 1.57 11.32
CA SER A 59 -2.18 0.67 10.48
C SER A 59 -3.68 0.82 10.70
N ILE A 60 -4.45 0.42 9.70
CA ILE A 60 -5.90 0.21 9.81
C ILE A 60 -6.21 -1.08 10.59
N LEU A 61 -5.28 -2.04 10.57
CA LEU A 61 -5.43 -3.26 11.36
C LEU A 61 -5.35 -2.95 12.85
N LYS A 62 -6.04 -3.78 13.62
CA LYS A 62 -5.76 -3.89 15.05
C LYS A 62 -4.47 -4.67 15.21
N ALA A 63 -3.61 -4.24 16.13
CA ALA A 63 -2.51 -5.09 16.58
C ALA A 63 -3.10 -6.42 17.02
N ALA A 64 -2.65 -7.53 16.44
CA ALA A 64 -3.10 -8.85 16.84
C ALA A 64 -2.64 -9.10 18.28
N PRO A 65 -3.55 -9.41 19.22
CA PRO A 65 -3.14 -9.75 20.57
C PRO A 65 -2.31 -11.04 20.53
N GLY A 66 -1.12 -11.01 21.11
CA GLY A 66 -0.35 -12.24 21.39
C GLY A 66 0.57 -12.75 20.28
N ILE A 67 0.95 -11.95 19.28
CA ILE A 67 2.15 -12.28 18.48
C ILE A 67 3.39 -11.96 19.33
N HIS A 68 3.61 -12.75 20.37
CA HIS A 68 4.90 -12.83 21.05
C HIS A 68 5.59 -14.04 20.46
N GLY A 69 6.33 -13.84 19.38
CA GLY A 69 7.31 -14.85 18.98
C GLY A 69 8.25 -15.10 20.15
N HIS A 70 8.68 -16.35 20.34
CA HIS A 70 9.78 -16.67 21.27
C HIS A 70 11.12 -16.06 20.82
N ASP A 71 11.14 -15.43 19.64
CA ASP A 71 12.26 -14.66 19.11
C ASP A 71 12.31 -13.26 19.77
N PRO A 72 13.41 -12.92 20.47
CA PRO A 72 13.59 -11.63 21.14
C PRO A 72 13.54 -10.42 20.19
N ALA A 73 13.98 -10.58 18.93
CA ALA A 73 13.93 -9.51 17.93
C ALA A 73 12.50 -9.25 17.46
N LEU A 74 11.72 -10.31 17.27
CA LEU A 74 10.29 -10.21 16.95
C LEU A 74 9.49 -9.64 18.13
N TYR A 75 9.84 -10.01 19.36
CA TYR A 75 9.27 -9.44 20.58
C TYR A 75 9.57 -7.95 20.70
N ALA A 76 10.81 -7.53 20.45
CA ALA A 76 11.19 -6.12 20.45
C ALA A 76 10.42 -5.33 19.37
N ALA A 77 10.35 -5.85 18.13
CA ALA A 77 9.61 -5.21 17.04
C ALA A 77 8.10 -5.09 17.33
N THR A 78 7.48 -6.16 17.84
CA THR A 78 6.05 -6.16 18.20
C THR A 78 5.76 -5.24 19.40
N SER A 79 6.66 -5.19 20.39
CA SER A 79 6.55 -4.26 21.52
C SER A 79 6.68 -2.79 21.08
N ALA A 80 7.55 -2.49 20.11
CA ALA A 80 7.66 -1.15 19.52
C ALA A 80 6.39 -0.73 18.77
N CYS A 81 5.64 -1.69 18.22
CA CYS A 81 4.35 -1.46 17.59
C CYS A 81 3.15 -1.55 18.54
N ALA A 82 3.34 -1.82 19.84
CA ALA A 82 2.24 -2.01 20.78
C ALA A 82 1.61 -0.67 21.22
N ASN A 83 2.38 0.42 21.19
CA ASN A 83 1.93 1.72 21.63
C ASN A 83 1.27 2.50 20.48
N MET A 84 -0.06 2.60 20.56
CA MET A 84 -0.88 3.44 19.70
C MET A 84 -1.13 4.77 20.41
N THR A 85 -0.74 5.87 19.78
CA THR A 85 -0.85 7.22 20.36
C THR A 85 -2.13 7.93 19.97
N GLU A 86 -2.74 7.56 18.85
CA GLU A 86 -3.95 8.21 18.34
C GLU A 86 -4.80 7.25 17.51
N MET A 87 -6.12 7.45 17.51
CA MET A 87 -7.01 6.92 16.48
C MET A 87 -7.62 8.07 15.70
N ARG A 88 -7.55 7.98 14.37
CA ARG A 88 -8.15 8.94 13.44
C ARG A 88 -8.97 8.22 12.39
N ARG A 89 -10.06 8.83 11.94
CA ARG A 89 -10.83 8.31 10.80
C ARG A 89 -10.22 8.82 9.52
N VAL A 90 -9.91 7.91 8.61
CA VAL A 90 -9.38 8.24 7.27
C VAL A 90 -10.33 7.72 6.20
N PRO A 91 -10.50 8.45 5.08
CA PRO A 91 -11.18 7.89 3.93
C PRO A 91 -10.37 6.74 3.36
N ALA A 92 -11.05 5.66 2.99
CA ALA A 92 -10.47 4.47 2.39
C ALA A 92 -11.26 4.07 1.15
N LEU A 93 -10.53 3.55 0.16
CA LEU A 93 -11.08 2.96 -1.06
C LEU A 93 -10.49 1.56 -1.27
N SER A 94 -11.30 0.66 -1.80
CA SER A 94 -10.87 -0.60 -2.37
C SER A 94 -10.13 -0.41 -3.69
N LEU A 95 -9.35 -1.42 -4.11
CA LEU A 95 -8.76 -1.42 -5.44
C LEU A 95 -9.81 -1.48 -6.55
N SER A 96 -10.96 -2.13 -6.33
CA SER A 96 -12.07 -2.12 -7.29
C SER A 96 -12.50 -0.70 -7.61
N THR A 97 -12.87 0.07 -6.58
CA THR A 97 -13.33 1.46 -6.73
C THR A 97 -12.24 2.34 -7.33
N LEU A 98 -10.99 2.16 -6.91
CA LEU A 98 -9.86 2.89 -7.50
C LEU A 98 -9.74 2.60 -9.01
N PHE A 99 -9.85 1.34 -9.42
CA PHE A 99 -9.71 0.92 -10.80
C PHE A 99 -10.90 1.26 -11.69
N GLU A 100 -12.07 1.50 -11.10
CA GLU A 100 -13.29 1.91 -11.80
C GLU A 100 -13.40 3.42 -11.92
N GLU A 101 -13.22 4.14 -10.81
CA GLU A 101 -13.55 5.56 -10.72
C GLU A 101 -12.37 6.47 -11.09
N LEU A 102 -11.13 6.02 -10.88
CA LEU A 102 -9.94 6.88 -11.01
C LEU A 102 -9.07 6.55 -12.22
N LEU A 103 -9.19 5.35 -12.78
CA LEU A 103 -8.49 5.00 -13.99
C LEU A 103 -9.33 5.36 -15.22
N PRO A 104 -8.70 5.88 -16.30
CA PRO A 104 -9.40 6.05 -17.57
C PRO A 104 -10.04 4.75 -18.03
N ALA A 105 -11.21 4.84 -18.68
CA ALA A 105 -11.88 3.68 -19.23
C ALA A 105 -10.94 2.86 -20.14
N GLY A 106 -10.82 1.55 -19.86
CA GLY A 106 -9.95 0.64 -20.60
C GLY A 106 -8.46 0.70 -20.22
N ALA A 107 -8.06 1.54 -19.25
CA ALA A 107 -6.69 1.57 -18.78
C ALA A 107 -6.27 0.23 -18.14
N ARG A 108 -5.00 -0.14 -18.38
CA ARG A 108 -4.30 -1.25 -17.72
C ARG A 108 -3.24 -0.71 -16.78
N ILE A 109 -2.94 -1.51 -15.76
CA ILE A 109 -1.85 -1.27 -14.82
C ILE A 109 -0.74 -2.27 -15.12
N ASP A 110 0.35 -1.78 -15.70
CA ASP A 110 1.52 -2.64 -15.99
C ASP A 110 2.10 -3.23 -14.71
N PHE A 111 2.11 -2.44 -13.64
CA PHE A 111 2.73 -2.82 -12.38
C PHE A 111 2.04 -2.17 -11.18
N LEU A 112 1.61 -3.02 -10.25
CA LEU A 112 1.09 -2.63 -8.94
C LEU A 112 2.05 -3.06 -7.85
N LYS A 113 2.64 -2.09 -7.14
CA LYS A 113 3.29 -2.39 -5.86
C LYS A 113 2.32 -2.21 -4.70
N VAL A 114 2.24 -3.24 -3.87
CA VAL A 114 1.58 -3.20 -2.57
C VAL A 114 2.65 -3.35 -1.50
N ASP A 115 2.79 -2.31 -0.70
CA ASP A 115 3.70 -2.24 0.43
C ASP A 115 2.88 -1.75 1.61
N THR A 116 2.27 -2.70 2.31
CA THR A 116 1.37 -2.43 3.42
C THR A 116 1.65 -3.40 4.55
N GLN A 117 1.54 -2.88 5.78
CA GLN A 117 1.83 -3.64 7.00
C GLN A 117 0.72 -4.66 7.27
N GLY A 118 0.86 -5.86 6.68
CA GLY A 118 0.01 -7.03 6.96
C GLY A 118 -1.35 -7.06 6.25
N THR A 119 -1.75 -6.02 5.52
CA THR A 119 -3.04 -5.95 4.79
C THR A 119 -2.94 -6.27 3.30
N ALA A 120 -1.74 -6.60 2.81
CA ALA A 120 -1.51 -6.65 1.37
C ALA A 120 -2.44 -7.65 0.66
N LEU A 121 -2.71 -8.80 1.27
CA LEU A 121 -3.64 -9.79 0.71
C LEU A 121 -5.08 -9.28 0.64
N ASP A 122 -5.56 -8.61 1.68
CA ASP A 122 -6.93 -8.10 1.72
C ASP A 122 -7.12 -6.96 0.71
N ILE A 123 -6.11 -6.09 0.59
CA ILE A 123 -6.06 -5.05 -0.46
C ILE A 123 -6.10 -5.67 -1.85
N LEU A 124 -5.30 -6.72 -2.11
CA LEU A 124 -5.32 -7.39 -3.41
C LEU A 124 -6.65 -8.08 -3.70
N ARG A 125 -7.27 -8.71 -2.70
CA ARG A 125 -8.60 -9.31 -2.83
C ARG A 125 -9.67 -8.27 -3.17
N SER A 126 -9.54 -7.05 -2.65
CA SER A 126 -10.46 -5.94 -2.92
C SER A 126 -10.50 -5.52 -4.39
N ALA A 127 -9.53 -5.93 -5.22
CA ALA A 127 -9.55 -5.68 -6.66
C ALA A 127 -10.64 -6.49 -7.39
N GLY A 128 -11.08 -7.63 -6.82
CA GLY A 128 -12.13 -8.47 -7.40
C GLY A 128 -11.89 -8.81 -8.87
N ALA A 129 -12.92 -8.62 -9.70
CA ALA A 129 -12.86 -8.85 -11.14
C ALA A 129 -11.84 -7.95 -11.89
N HIS A 130 -11.50 -6.80 -11.30
CA HIS A 130 -10.54 -5.84 -11.87
C HIS A 130 -9.08 -6.24 -11.66
N SER A 131 -8.80 -7.30 -10.90
CA SER A 131 -7.45 -7.88 -10.80
C SER A 131 -6.84 -8.18 -12.19
N SER A 132 -7.68 -8.53 -13.17
CA SER A 132 -7.30 -8.75 -14.57
C SER A 132 -6.76 -7.51 -15.29
N LYS A 133 -6.96 -6.30 -14.76
CA LYS A 133 -6.38 -5.04 -15.27
C LYS A 133 -4.90 -4.88 -14.92
N VAL A 134 -4.38 -5.68 -13.99
CA VAL A 134 -3.01 -5.59 -13.49
C VAL A 134 -2.15 -6.68 -14.13
N ASP A 135 -1.06 -6.29 -14.78
CA ASP A 135 -0.15 -7.24 -15.46
C ASP A 135 0.88 -7.86 -14.51
N ALA A 136 1.34 -7.09 -13.52
CA ALA A 136 2.28 -7.58 -12.52
C ALA A 136 2.01 -6.97 -11.15
N VAL A 137 2.11 -7.80 -10.12
CA VAL A 137 1.96 -7.40 -8.71
C VAL A 137 3.25 -7.71 -7.97
N MET A 138 3.73 -6.74 -7.20
CA MET A 138 4.80 -6.95 -6.22
C MET A 138 4.24 -6.63 -4.84
N VAL A 139 4.35 -7.61 -3.94
CA VAL A 139 3.97 -7.47 -2.53
C VAL A 139 5.23 -7.48 -1.70
N ASP A 140 5.46 -6.43 -0.92
CA ASP A 140 6.45 -6.49 0.14
C ASP A 140 5.80 -7.14 1.36
N ALA A 141 6.31 -8.30 1.73
CA ALA A 141 5.97 -8.98 2.98
C ALA A 141 7.16 -8.78 3.92
N LEU A 142 6.98 -7.95 4.95
CA LEU A 142 7.85 -7.90 6.12
C LEU A 142 7.44 -9.00 7.11
#